data_AF-A0A7S4K8V2-F1
#
_entry.id   AF-A0A7S4K8V2-F1
#
_cell.length_a   1.000
_cell.length_b   1.000
_cell.length_c   1.000
_cell.angle_alpha   90.00
_cell.angle_beta   90.00
_cell.angle_gamma   90.00
#
_symmetry.space_group_name_H-M   'P 1'
#
loop_
_entity.id
_entity.type
_entity.pdbx_description
1 polymer ?
#
loop_
_entity_poly.entity_id
_entity_poly.type
_entity_poly.pdbx_seq_one_letter_code
_entity_poly.pdbx_strand_id
1 'polypeptide(L)'
;SSSSSSSSGPTVTALPLAWSRPSVRDLLSSVGRSSRGFDYVLNCDCVYEPLYGDCWRELADVIDELLRVNPECVSLTSVERRTADGVDRFLDRMRCSPHVGSVERVNVDERNRIELYVTRGVI
;
A
#
# COMPACT_ATOMS: atom_id res chain seq x y z
N SER A 1 4.55 40.62 23.38
CA SER A 1 4.84 39.82 22.19
C SER A 1 4.84 38.36 22.59
N SER A 2 3.75 37.66 22.33
CA SER A 2 3.61 36.25 22.73
C SER A 2 3.46 35.42 21.46
N SER A 3 4.58 34.88 21.00
CA SER A 3 4.61 33.99 19.84
C SER A 3 4.24 32.59 20.31
N SER A 4 2.98 32.21 20.10
CA SER A 4 2.50 30.85 20.34
C SER A 4 3.11 29.92 19.30
N SER A 5 4.15 29.17 19.66
CA SER A 5 4.66 28.07 18.85
C SER A 5 3.63 26.94 18.85
N SER A 6 2.83 26.83 17.78
CA SER A 6 1.94 25.69 17.60
C SER A 6 2.80 24.44 17.35
N SER A 7 2.99 23.61 18.37
CA SER A 7 3.50 22.25 18.19
C SER A 7 2.42 21.45 17.46
N SER A 8 2.49 21.41 16.13
CA SER A 8 1.63 20.55 15.33
C SER A 8 1.97 19.10 15.64
N GLY A 9 1.16 18.45 16.49
CA GLY A 9 1.24 17.03 16.77
C GLY A 9 0.91 16.17 15.54
N PRO A 10 1.01 14.83 15.65
CA PRO A 10 0.62 13.93 14.57
C PRO A 10 -0.84 14.15 14.17
N THR A 11 -1.08 14.24 12.87
CA THR A 11 -2.42 14.41 12.30
C THR A 11 -2.90 13.11 11.67
N VAL A 12 -4.20 12.85 11.78
CA VAL A 12 -4.89 11.75 11.10
C VAL A 12 -6.03 12.36 10.29
N THR A 13 -6.17 11.94 9.03
CA THR A 13 -7.24 12.42 8.15
C THR A 13 -7.80 11.23 7.39
N ALA A 14 -9.13 11.18 7.26
CA ALA A 14 -9.82 10.17 6.49
C ALA A 14 -10.23 10.76 5.13
N LEU A 15 -9.80 10.12 4.06
CA LEU A 15 -10.14 10.49 2.68
C LEU A 15 -10.53 9.23 1.90
N PRO A 16 -11.53 9.32 1.00
CA PRO A 16 -11.88 8.19 0.16
C PRO A 16 -10.77 7.91 -0.85
N LEU A 17 -10.51 6.63 -1.10
CA LEU A 17 -9.61 6.18 -2.16
C LEU A 17 -10.28 5.00 -2.89
N ALA A 18 -10.81 5.26 -4.08
CA ALA A 18 -11.14 4.17 -5.00
C ALA A 18 -9.82 3.56 -5.49
N TRP A 19 -9.78 2.23 -5.64
CA TRP A 19 -8.55 1.56 -6.08
C TRP A 19 -8.33 1.77 -7.58
N SER A 20 -7.63 2.85 -7.90
CA SER A 20 -7.23 3.19 -9.26
C SER A 20 -6.06 4.18 -9.25
N ARG A 21 -5.24 4.15 -10.31
CA ARG A 21 -4.12 5.10 -10.47
C ARG A 21 -4.59 6.57 -10.50
N PRO A 22 -5.67 6.95 -11.20
CA PRO A 22 -6.21 8.31 -11.12
C PRO A 22 -6.54 8.74 -9.68
N SER A 23 -7.23 7.90 -8.92
CA SER A 23 -7.61 8.23 -7.54
C SER A 23 -6.40 8.37 -6.60
N VAL A 24 -5.31 7.63 -6.83
CA VAL A 24 -4.04 7.84 -6.10
C VAL A 24 -3.49 9.24 -6.38
N ARG A 25 -3.47 9.68 -7.64
CA ARG A 25 -2.97 11.01 -8.02
C ARG A 25 -3.84 12.11 -7.42
N ASP A 26 -5.16 11.94 -7.44
CA ASP A 26 -6.11 12.89 -6.84
C ASP A 26 -5.90 12.98 -5.32
N LEU A 27 -5.74 11.83 -4.64
CA LEU A 27 -5.45 11.77 -3.21
C LEU A 27 -4.16 12.52 -2.89
N LEU A 28 -3.05 12.20 -3.58
CA LEU A 28 -1.76 12.84 -3.37
C LEU A 28 -1.83 14.35 -3.61
N SER A 29 -2.58 14.81 -4.60
CA SER A 29 -2.82 16.24 -4.83
C SER A 29 -3.59 16.88 -3.68
N SER A 30 -4.65 16.23 -3.19
CA SER A 30 -5.48 16.76 -2.11
C SER A 30 -4.74 16.95 -0.78
N VAL A 31 -3.70 16.15 -0.55
CA VAL A 31 -2.86 16.21 0.67
C VAL A 31 -1.51 16.89 0.44
N GLY A 32 -1.31 17.55 -0.71
CA GLY A 32 -0.08 18.29 -1.00
C GLY A 32 1.17 17.41 -1.15
N ARG A 33 1.01 16.16 -1.60
CA ARG A 33 2.08 15.14 -1.75
C ARG A 33 2.30 14.68 -3.19
N SER A 34 1.81 15.38 -4.21
CA SER A 34 1.96 14.98 -5.63
C SER A 34 3.39 14.71 -6.08
N SER A 35 4.38 15.40 -5.52
CA SER A 35 5.80 15.28 -5.91
C SER A 35 6.62 14.35 -5.02
N ARG A 36 6.15 14.04 -3.81
CA ARG A 36 6.90 13.26 -2.81
C ARG A 36 6.24 11.92 -2.47
N GLY A 37 4.95 11.77 -2.70
CA GLY A 37 4.20 10.59 -2.29
C GLY A 37 4.16 10.42 -0.76
N PHE A 38 3.84 9.19 -0.35
CA PHE A 38 3.94 8.75 1.03
C PHE A 38 5.27 8.05 1.26
N ASP A 39 5.80 8.13 2.48
CA ASP A 39 7.01 7.40 2.88
C ASP A 39 6.67 5.93 3.24
N TYR A 40 5.44 5.70 3.74
CA TYR A 40 4.92 4.38 4.10
C TYR A 40 3.48 4.22 3.62
N VAL A 41 3.14 3.02 3.16
CA VAL A 41 1.78 2.61 2.79
C VAL A 41 1.46 1.31 3.54
N LEU A 42 0.31 1.26 4.21
CA LEU A 42 -0.14 0.10 4.97
C LEU A 42 -1.43 -0.43 4.35
N ASN A 43 -1.50 -1.73 4.09
CA ASN A 43 -2.74 -2.41 3.71
C ASN A 43 -2.85 -3.73 4.47
N CYS A 44 -4.03 -3.98 5.04
CA CYS A 44 -4.27 -5.11 5.94
C CYS A 44 -5.54 -5.84 5.51
N ASP A 45 -5.41 -7.14 5.26
CA ASP A 45 -6.48 -8.06 4.84
C ASP A 45 -7.31 -7.54 3.64
N CYS A 46 -6.64 -6.86 2.72
CA CYS A 46 -7.22 -6.31 1.50
C CYS A 46 -7.22 -7.31 0.32
N VAL A 47 -6.71 -8.54 0.54
CA VAL A 47 -6.60 -9.59 -0.48
C VAL A 47 -7.36 -10.81 -0.01
N TYR A 48 -8.56 -11.00 -0.57
CA TYR A 48 -9.36 -12.19 -0.33
C TYR A 48 -10.31 -12.44 -1.51
N GLU A 49 -9.83 -13.22 -2.49
CA GLU A 49 -10.52 -13.49 -3.76
C GLU A 49 -11.93 -14.07 -3.60
N PRO A 50 -12.23 -14.98 -2.65
CA PRO A 50 -13.58 -15.54 -2.50
C PRO A 50 -14.66 -14.50 -2.16
N LEU A 51 -14.31 -13.42 -1.47
CA LEU A 51 -15.26 -12.36 -1.10
C LEU A 51 -15.20 -11.17 -2.05
N TYR A 52 -14.00 -10.79 -2.48
CA TYR A 52 -13.76 -9.54 -3.21
C TYR A 52 -13.48 -9.73 -4.70
N GLY A 53 -13.44 -10.97 -5.19
CA GLY A 53 -13.08 -11.25 -6.58
C GLY A 53 -11.63 -10.85 -6.87
N ASP A 54 -11.39 -10.30 -8.06
CA ASP A 54 -10.06 -9.93 -8.51
C ASP A 54 -9.63 -8.50 -8.14
N CYS A 55 -10.31 -7.86 -7.18
CA CYS A 55 -10.02 -6.50 -6.71
C CYS A 55 -8.56 -6.29 -6.24
N TRP A 56 -7.86 -7.38 -5.92
CA TRP A 56 -6.45 -7.37 -5.58
C TRP A 56 -5.58 -6.87 -6.74
N ARG A 57 -6.07 -6.90 -7.98
CA ARG A 57 -5.41 -6.32 -9.16
C ARG A 57 -5.37 -4.81 -9.08
N GLU A 58 -6.50 -4.20 -8.72
CA GLU A 58 -6.61 -2.76 -8.53
C GLU A 58 -5.78 -2.30 -7.33
N LEU A 59 -5.73 -3.09 -6.24
CA LEU A 59 -4.80 -2.85 -5.15
C LEU A 59 -3.34 -2.88 -5.61
N ALA A 60 -2.96 -3.85 -6.45
CA ALA A 60 -1.62 -3.93 -7.01
C ALA A 60 -1.29 -2.70 -7.88
N ASP A 61 -2.25 -2.22 -8.68
CA ASP A 61 -2.09 -1.00 -9.48
C ASP A 61 -1.98 0.27 -8.61
N VAL A 62 -2.67 0.32 -7.46
CA VAL A 62 -2.54 1.40 -6.48
C VAL A 62 -1.13 1.42 -5.87
N ILE A 63 -0.62 0.27 -5.42
CA ILE A 63 0.71 0.19 -4.81
C ILE A 63 1.79 0.52 -5.85
N ASP A 64 1.68 -0.01 -7.07
CA ASP A 64 2.60 0.32 -8.17
C ASP A 64 2.60 1.83 -8.49
N GLU A 65 1.44 2.48 -8.50
CA GLU A 65 1.35 3.94 -8.72
C GLU A 65 1.98 4.75 -7.57
N LEU A 66 1.81 4.30 -6.33
CA LEU A 66 2.44 4.93 -5.17
C LEU A 66 3.97 4.83 -5.24
N LEU A 67 4.49 3.67 -5.64
CA LEU A 67 5.92 3.44 -5.84
C LEU A 67 6.46 4.19 -7.07
N ARG A 68 5.65 4.36 -8.12
CA ARG A 68 6.00 5.22 -9.26
C ARG A 68 6.22 6.67 -8.84
N VAL A 69 5.39 7.18 -7.93
CA VAL A 69 5.51 8.57 -7.43
C VAL A 69 6.67 8.69 -6.44
N ASN A 70 6.84 7.70 -5.57
CA ASN A 70 7.95 7.65 -4.61
C ASN A 70 8.60 6.26 -4.57
N PRO A 71 9.70 6.04 -5.29
CA PRO A 71 10.43 4.77 -5.27
C PRO A 71 10.97 4.38 -3.89
N GLU A 72 11.20 5.36 -2.99
CA GLU A 72 11.64 5.12 -1.62
C GLU A 72 10.50 4.72 -0.66
N CYS A 73 9.24 4.79 -1.12
CA CYS A 73 8.08 4.37 -0.34
C CYS A 73 8.17 2.90 0.06
N VAL A 74 7.80 2.61 1.31
CA VAL A 74 7.70 1.23 1.83
C VAL A 74 6.23 0.85 1.92
N SER A 75 5.81 -0.13 1.12
CA SER A 75 4.47 -0.72 1.24
C SER A 75 4.53 -1.97 2.12
N LEU A 76 3.79 -1.98 3.22
CA LEU A 76 3.64 -3.13 4.12
C LEU A 76 2.24 -3.71 3.93
N THR A 77 2.20 -4.95 3.44
CA THR A 77 0.99 -5.74 3.26
C THR A 77 0.90 -6.81 4.33
N SER A 78 -0.21 -6.83 5.07
CA SER A 78 -0.57 -7.90 5.99
C SER A 78 -1.73 -8.70 5.40
N VAL A 79 -1.60 -10.02 5.33
CA VAL A 79 -2.65 -10.92 4.81
C VAL A 79 -2.84 -12.13 5.72
N GLU A 80 -4.07 -12.60 5.85
CA GLU A 80 -4.38 -13.89 6.46
C GLU A 80 -4.48 -14.95 5.36
N ARG A 81 -3.71 -16.03 5.48
CA ARG A 81 -3.71 -17.13 4.51
C ARG A 81 -4.93 -18.02 4.70
N ARG A 82 -5.78 -18.08 3.68
CA ARG A 82 -7.03 -18.85 3.65
C ARG A 82 -7.08 -19.75 2.42
N THR A 83 -8.02 -20.69 2.36
CA THR A 83 -8.17 -21.54 1.17
C THR A 83 -8.56 -20.68 -0.03
N ALA A 84 -7.79 -20.77 -1.13
CA ALA A 84 -8.03 -20.00 -2.35
C ALA A 84 -8.09 -18.47 -2.14
N ASP A 85 -7.27 -17.94 -1.24
CA ASP A 85 -7.25 -16.52 -0.84
C ASP A 85 -6.86 -15.54 -1.95
N GLY A 86 -6.16 -16.00 -3.00
CA GLY A 86 -5.67 -15.15 -4.10
C GLY A 86 -4.36 -14.43 -3.77
N VAL A 87 -3.77 -14.66 -2.59
CA VAL A 87 -2.55 -13.96 -2.13
C VAL A 87 -1.38 -14.23 -3.07
N ASP A 88 -1.16 -15.49 -3.48
CA ASP A 88 -0.02 -15.80 -4.35
C ASP A 88 -0.12 -15.11 -5.72
N ARG A 89 -1.33 -15.00 -6.29
CA ARG A 89 -1.57 -14.28 -7.54
C ARG A 89 -1.36 -12.78 -7.39
N PHE A 90 -1.78 -12.21 -6.26
CA PHE A 90 -1.49 -10.82 -5.92
C PHE A 90 0.02 -10.58 -5.84
N LEU A 91 0.76 -11.43 -5.14
CA LEU A 91 2.22 -11.30 -5.00
C LEU A 91 2.94 -11.46 -6.36
N ASP A 92 2.50 -12.39 -7.19
CA ASP A 92 3.04 -12.57 -8.54
C ASP A 92 2.77 -11.35 -9.43
N ARG A 93 1.56 -10.76 -9.35
CA ARG A 93 1.25 -9.50 -10.03
C ARG A 93 2.16 -8.38 -9.55
N MET A 94 2.34 -8.24 -8.23
CA MET A 94 3.24 -7.23 -7.65
C MET A 94 4.67 -7.37 -8.17
N ARG A 95 5.22 -8.60 -8.22
CA ARG A 95 6.58 -8.86 -8.76
C ARG A 95 6.72 -8.53 -10.25
N CYS A 96 5.62 -8.59 -10.99
CA CYS A 96 5.58 -8.25 -12.41
C CYS A 96 5.21 -6.77 -12.68
N SER A 97 4.93 -5.99 -11.64
CA SER A 97 4.56 -4.58 -11.79
C SER A 97 5.78 -3.71 -12.16
N PRO A 98 5.65 -2.72 -13.06
CA PRO A 98 6.79 -2.00 -13.62
C PRO A 98 7.62 -1.21 -12.61
N HIS A 99 7.01 -0.71 -11.53
CA HIS A 99 7.67 0.15 -10.55
C HIS A 99 7.99 -0.59 -9.26
N VAL A 100 7.72 -1.89 -9.18
CA VAL A 100 8.03 -2.73 -8.02
C VAL A 100 9.42 -3.35 -8.21
N GLY A 101 10.32 -3.07 -7.28
CA GLY A 101 11.69 -3.60 -7.27
C GLY A 101 11.83 -4.90 -6.47
N SER A 102 11.15 -5.02 -5.32
CA SER A 102 11.14 -6.25 -4.54
C SER A 102 9.82 -6.46 -3.78
N VAL A 103 9.50 -7.74 -3.52
CA VAL A 103 8.39 -8.18 -2.67
C VAL A 103 8.93 -9.28 -1.76
N GLU A 104 9.11 -8.96 -0.48
CA GLU A 104 9.79 -9.81 0.50
C GLU A 104 8.84 -10.18 1.63
N ARG A 105 8.75 -11.48 1.96
CA ARG A 105 8.03 -11.93 3.15
C ARG A 105 8.92 -11.72 4.37
N VAL A 106 8.51 -10.83 5.27
CA VAL A 106 9.34 -10.39 6.40
C VAL A 106 8.90 -10.99 7.74
N ASN A 107 7.68 -11.49 7.85
CA ASN A 107 7.18 -12.13 9.06
C ASN A 107 6.07 -13.14 8.75
N VAL A 108 5.96 -14.16 9.60
CA VAL A 108 4.90 -15.17 9.57
C VAL A 108 4.45 -15.46 11.00
N ASP A 109 3.15 -15.31 11.25
CA ASP A 109 2.48 -15.83 12.43
C ASP A 109 1.73 -17.08 12.03
N GLU A 110 2.30 -18.26 12.29
CA GLU A 110 1.71 -19.54 11.94
C GLU A 110 0.40 -19.82 12.69
N ARG A 111 0.29 -19.31 13.93
CA ARG A 111 -0.89 -19.55 14.77
C ARG A 111 -2.12 -18.86 14.18
N ASN A 112 -1.96 -17.63 13.73
CA ASN A 112 -3.03 -16.84 13.14
C ASN A 112 -3.04 -16.91 11.61
N ARG A 113 -2.08 -17.63 11.00
CA ARG A 113 -1.88 -17.74 9.55
C ARG A 113 -1.68 -16.37 8.89
N ILE A 114 -1.03 -15.43 9.58
CA ILE A 114 -0.78 -14.09 9.07
C ILE A 114 0.62 -14.04 8.46
N GLU A 115 0.72 -13.45 7.27
CA GLU A 115 1.99 -13.16 6.62
C GLU A 115 2.15 -11.65 6.41
N LEU A 116 3.36 -11.13 6.65
CA LEU A 116 3.73 -9.75 6.36
C LEU A 116 4.68 -9.69 5.18
N TYR A 117 4.38 -8.81 4.24
CA TYR A 117 5.16 -8.56 3.03
C TYR A 117 5.59 -7.11 2.95
N VAL A 118 6.87 -6.88 2.71
CA VAL A 118 7.42 -5.57 2.39
C VAL A 118 7.64 -5.48 0.88
N THR A 119 7.07 -4.44 0.27
CA THR A 119 7.26 -4.11 -1.14
C THR A 119 8.01 -2.79 -1.26
N ARG A 120 9.00 -2.75 -2.17
CA ARG A 120 9.84 -1.57 -2.45
C ARG A 120 9.85 -1.24 -3.93
N GLY A 121 10.09 0.04 -4.26
CA GLY A 121 10.15 0.51 -5.64
C GLY A 121 11.47 0.15 -6.35
N VAL A 122 11.49 0.29 -7.68
CA VAL A 122 12.73 0.25 -8.47
C VAL A 122 13.49 1.57 -8.28
N ILE A 123 14.76 1.50 -7.88
CA ILE A 123 15.66 2.65 -7.65
C ILE A 123 16.58 2.85 -8.86
#